data_AF-A0A2G5UR67-F1
#
_entry.id   AF-A0A2G5UR67-F1
#
_cell.length_a   1.000
_cell.length_b   1.000
_cell.length_c   1.000
_cell.angle_alpha   90.00
_cell.angle_beta   90.00
_cell.angle_gamma   90.00
#
_symmetry.space_group_name_H-M   'P 1'
#
loop_
_entity.id
_entity.type
_entity.pdbx_description
1 polymer ?
#
loop_
_entity_poly.entity_id
_entity_poly.type
_entity_poly.pdbx_seq_one_letter_code
_entity_poly.pdbx_strand_id
1 'polypeptide(L)'
;MLRMYGTARELLVDLKYHEERILGVCEFIKYDANWLSEMHNEFPQFQKICLAQESAAACEDWSFEKALKMFKALLPECDKNAYHGFERNLRNFFDSKIGDFHEDNLAIQSFAKYLKMLISRNPELFLPYDKEKNPNCPITVRVFESHGVQFLMKSELFNAINIRNPNSKRLECKEINGKLMAMNYEKVQKKYKDRIGNIEFIKCPIQKTTHKALPIMTPTGGYCILAMDFLFEVLRELIFGYNIFQEIDCEHKLRRFLLRYNEFFSPHHVNLFS
;
A
#
# COMPACT_ATOMS: atom_id res chain seq x y z
N MET A 1 -23.07 3.02 -18.63
CA MET A 1 -21.61 2.78 -18.64
C MET A 1 -20.83 4.00 -18.11
N LEU A 2 -21.12 5.24 -18.54
CA LEU A 2 -20.50 6.47 -17.99
C LEU A 2 -20.85 6.81 -16.51
N ARG A 3 -22.06 6.50 -16.03
CA ARG A 3 -22.47 6.77 -14.62
C ARG A 3 -21.60 6.06 -13.57
N MET A 4 -21.17 4.81 -13.81
CA MET A 4 -20.32 4.06 -12.86
C MET A 4 -18.87 4.60 -12.76
N TYR A 5 -18.37 5.31 -13.78
CA TYR A 5 -16.97 5.79 -13.78
C TYR A 5 -16.78 7.10 -13.00
N GLY A 6 -17.83 7.92 -12.87
CA GLY A 6 -17.81 9.11 -12.00
C GLY A 6 -17.71 8.68 -10.55
N THR A 7 -18.72 7.94 -10.07
CA THR A 7 -18.86 7.52 -8.67
C THR A 7 -17.61 6.79 -8.16
N ALA A 8 -17.05 5.87 -8.94
CA ALA A 8 -15.82 5.15 -8.56
C ALA A 8 -14.61 6.09 -8.34
N ARG A 9 -14.52 7.18 -9.11
CA ARG A 9 -13.42 8.14 -9.02
C ARG A 9 -13.58 9.10 -7.85
N GLU A 10 -14.81 9.47 -7.50
CA GLU A 10 -15.09 10.25 -6.29
C GLU A 10 -14.78 9.45 -5.01
N LEU A 11 -15.15 8.17 -4.97
CA LEU A 11 -14.83 7.25 -3.89
C LEU A 11 -13.31 7.07 -3.70
N LEU A 12 -12.56 7.10 -4.81
CA LEU A 12 -11.09 7.07 -4.81
C LEU A 12 -10.47 8.32 -4.17
N VAL A 13 -11.11 9.49 -4.24
CA VAL A 13 -10.61 10.71 -3.57
C VAL A 13 -10.74 10.58 -2.05
N ASP A 14 -11.84 10.01 -1.56
CA ASP A 14 -12.05 9.76 -0.13
C ASP A 14 -11.03 8.77 0.44
N LEU A 15 -10.83 7.65 -0.26
CA LEU A 15 -9.79 6.67 0.11
C LEU A 15 -8.39 7.30 0.09
N LYS A 16 -8.09 8.11 -0.93
CA LYS A 16 -6.80 8.80 -1.03
C LYS A 16 -6.60 9.85 0.07
N TYR A 17 -7.66 10.57 0.46
CA TYR A 17 -7.61 11.50 1.58
C TYR A 17 -7.23 10.78 2.89
N HIS A 18 -7.80 9.59 3.12
CA HIS A 18 -7.43 8.78 4.27
C HIS A 18 -5.99 8.22 4.18
N GLU A 19 -5.53 7.84 2.99
CA GLU A 19 -4.15 7.40 2.72
C GLU A 19 -3.10 8.53 2.96
N GLU A 20 -3.38 9.77 2.56
CA GLU A 20 -2.43 10.87 2.76
C GLU A 20 -2.18 11.16 4.25
N ARG A 21 -3.18 10.88 5.09
CA ARG A 21 -3.11 11.11 6.54
C ARG A 21 -2.29 10.07 7.31
N ILE A 22 -2.01 8.92 6.72
CA ILE A 22 -1.12 7.91 7.31
C ILE A 22 0.36 8.19 7.02
N LEU A 23 0.67 9.31 6.34
CA LEU A 23 2.03 9.86 6.15
C LEU A 23 3.07 8.84 5.64
N GLY A 24 2.63 7.96 4.73
CA GLY A 24 3.50 6.95 4.12
C GLY A 24 3.84 5.76 5.03
N VAL A 25 3.18 5.63 6.19
CA VAL A 25 3.29 4.45 7.05
C VAL A 25 2.45 3.33 6.45
N CYS A 26 3.10 2.24 6.04
CA CYS A 26 2.43 1.04 5.55
C CYS A 26 2.62 -0.12 6.54
N GLU A 27 1.61 -0.33 7.38
CA GLU A 27 1.53 -1.47 8.29
C GLU A 27 0.73 -2.60 7.66
N PHE A 28 1.04 -3.83 8.06
CA PHE A 28 0.39 -5.02 7.53
C PHE A 28 -0.47 -5.67 8.59
N ILE A 29 -1.66 -6.09 8.21
CA ILE A 29 -2.57 -6.85 9.07
C ILE A 29 -2.75 -8.25 8.49
N LYS A 30 -3.02 -9.21 9.36
CA LYS A 30 -3.36 -10.55 8.90
C LYS A 30 -4.68 -10.50 8.13
N TYR A 31 -4.69 -11.14 6.97
CA TYR A 31 -5.90 -11.26 6.17
C TYR A 31 -6.99 -12.05 6.91
N ASP A 32 -8.17 -11.45 7.04
CA ASP A 32 -9.37 -12.08 7.58
C ASP A 32 -10.48 -12.08 6.51
N ALA A 33 -10.77 -13.27 5.98
CA ALA A 33 -11.78 -13.48 4.96
C ALA A 33 -13.21 -13.25 5.49
N ASN A 34 -13.44 -13.54 6.77
CA ASN A 34 -14.76 -13.41 7.38
C ASN A 34 -15.09 -11.94 7.57
N TRP A 35 -14.15 -11.16 8.12
CA TRP A 35 -14.31 -9.72 8.28
C TRP A 35 -14.60 -9.01 6.95
N LEU A 36 -13.87 -9.36 5.88
CA LEU A 36 -14.15 -8.80 4.54
C LEU A 36 -15.53 -9.19 4.00
N SER A 37 -15.95 -10.42 4.24
CA SER A 37 -17.27 -10.90 3.82
C SER A 37 -18.39 -10.21 4.59
N GLU A 38 -18.20 -9.99 5.90
CA GLU A 38 -19.11 -9.21 6.74
C GLU A 38 -19.24 -7.77 6.24
N MET A 39 -18.12 -7.09 6.00
CA MET A 39 -18.09 -5.74 5.43
C MET A 39 -18.83 -5.67 4.09
N HIS A 40 -18.57 -6.62 3.19
CA HIS A 40 -19.24 -6.69 1.88
C HIS A 40 -20.76 -6.85 2.02
N ASN A 41 -21.23 -7.60 3.02
CA ASN A 41 -22.65 -7.85 3.26
C ASN A 41 -23.34 -6.74 4.05
N GLU A 42 -22.60 -6.01 4.89
CA GLU A 42 -23.11 -4.91 5.71
C GLU A 42 -23.38 -3.65 4.87
N PHE A 43 -22.50 -3.32 3.92
CA PHE A 43 -22.59 -2.09 3.16
C PHE A 43 -23.93 -1.90 2.41
N PRO A 44 -24.47 -2.90 1.68
CA PRO A 44 -25.77 -2.76 1.02
C PRO A 44 -26.94 -2.50 1.99
N GLN A 45 -26.86 -3.03 3.21
CA GLN A 45 -27.88 -2.80 4.25
C GLN A 45 -27.77 -1.38 4.81
N PHE A 46 -26.54 -0.96 5.10
CA PHE A 46 -26.24 0.41 5.52
C PHE A 46 -26.72 1.43 4.49
N GLN A 47 -26.42 1.19 3.21
CA GLN A 47 -26.85 2.06 2.11
C GLN A 47 -28.37 2.19 2.05
N LYS A 48 -29.13 1.10 2.19
CA LYS A 48 -30.61 1.16 2.24
C LYS A 48 -31.13 2.02 3.38
N ILE A 49 -30.51 1.94 4.56
CA ILE A 49 -30.90 2.75 5.73
C ILE A 49 -30.61 4.23 5.47
N CYS A 50 -29.43 4.56 4.94
CA CYS A 50 -29.09 5.93 4.57
C CYS A 50 -30.04 6.50 3.50
N LEU A 51 -30.34 5.72 2.47
CA LEU A 51 -31.29 6.10 1.42
C LEU A 51 -32.68 6.39 1.97
N ALA A 52 -33.20 5.54 2.87
CA ALA A 52 -34.51 5.74 3.48
C ALA A 52 -34.56 7.01 4.35
N GLN A 53 -33.48 7.31 5.08
CA GLN A 53 -33.38 8.52 5.90
C GLN A 53 -33.24 9.80 5.07
N GLU A 54 -32.47 9.76 3.98
CA GLU A 54 -32.22 10.93 3.12
C GLU A 54 -33.36 11.20 2.13
N SER A 55 -34.10 10.17 1.68
CA SER A 55 -35.31 10.35 0.84
C SER A 55 -36.47 11.06 1.56
N ALA A 56 -36.44 11.10 2.90
CA ALA A 56 -37.40 11.85 3.71
C ALA A 56 -37.05 13.34 3.82
N ALA A 57 -35.80 13.71 3.49
CA ALA A 57 -35.40 15.10 3.30
C ALA A 57 -35.76 15.53 1.87
N ALA A 58 -36.30 16.74 1.72
CA ALA A 58 -36.78 17.24 0.43
C ALA A 58 -35.72 17.11 -0.68
N CYS A 59 -36.15 16.71 -1.88
CA CYS A 59 -35.29 16.65 -3.06
C CYS A 59 -34.68 18.04 -3.29
N GLU A 60 -33.38 18.16 -3.03
CA GLU A 60 -32.68 19.43 -3.19
C GLU A 60 -32.42 19.68 -4.68
N ASP A 61 -32.78 20.87 -5.16
CA ASP A 61 -32.38 21.32 -6.50
C ASP A 61 -30.86 21.47 -6.54
N TRP A 62 -30.19 20.48 -7.14
CA TRP A 62 -28.74 20.42 -7.23
C TRP A 62 -28.21 21.37 -8.31
N SER A 63 -27.23 22.18 -7.92
CA SER A 63 -26.36 22.92 -8.83
C SER A 63 -24.92 22.44 -8.67
N PHE A 64 -24.08 22.75 -9.65
CA PHE A 64 -22.65 22.50 -9.59
C PHE A 64 -22.03 23.06 -8.29
N GLU A 65 -22.38 24.30 -7.91
CA GLU A 65 -21.85 24.97 -6.73
C GLU A 65 -22.25 24.25 -5.44
N LYS A 66 -23.50 23.79 -5.36
CA LYS A 66 -24.00 23.03 -4.20
C LYS A 66 -23.32 21.67 -4.09
N ALA A 67 -23.23 20.94 -5.20
CA ALA A 67 -22.55 19.65 -5.25
C ALA A 67 -21.08 19.81 -4.84
N LEU A 68 -20.35 20.75 -5.43
CA LEU A 68 -18.95 21.01 -5.10
C LEU A 68 -18.75 21.36 -3.62
N LYS A 69 -19.64 22.17 -3.05
CA LYS A 69 -19.60 22.53 -1.63
C LYS A 69 -19.80 21.30 -0.74
N MET A 70 -20.74 20.43 -1.08
CA MET A 70 -21.00 19.18 -0.36
C MET A 70 -19.79 18.24 -0.39
N PHE A 71 -19.18 18.02 -1.55
CA PHE A 71 -17.96 17.22 -1.68
C PHE A 71 -16.79 17.78 -0.85
N LYS A 72 -16.58 19.09 -0.89
CA LYS A 72 -15.54 19.76 -0.08
C LYS A 72 -15.78 19.57 1.42
N ALA A 73 -17.04 19.52 1.86
CA ALA A 73 -17.38 19.25 3.26
C ALA A 73 -17.12 17.79 3.66
N LEU A 74 -17.25 16.84 2.73
CA LEU A 74 -16.92 15.43 3.00
C LEU A 74 -15.41 15.20 3.11
N LEU A 75 -14.59 15.97 2.38
CA LEU A 75 -13.16 15.77 2.15
C LEU A 75 -12.30 17.01 2.48
N PRO A 76 -12.32 17.53 3.73
CA PRO A 76 -11.93 18.92 3.99
C PRO A 76 -10.46 19.31 3.69
N GLU A 77 -9.54 18.41 3.32
CA GLU A 77 -8.12 18.77 3.14
C GLU A 77 -7.39 18.01 2.01
N CYS A 78 -8.08 17.63 0.92
CA CYS A 78 -7.41 16.99 -0.21
C CYS A 78 -6.58 17.99 -1.07
N ASP A 79 -5.50 17.55 -1.70
CA ASP A 79 -4.63 18.38 -2.55
C ASP A 79 -5.44 19.17 -3.61
N LYS A 80 -5.12 20.46 -3.79
CA LYS A 80 -5.74 21.35 -4.79
C LYS A 80 -5.70 20.76 -6.19
N ASN A 81 -4.65 20.00 -6.53
CA ASN A 81 -4.53 19.36 -7.84
C ASN A 81 -5.47 18.14 -8.00
N ALA A 82 -5.70 17.38 -6.93
CA ALA A 82 -6.65 16.28 -6.92
C ALA A 82 -8.09 16.79 -7.12
N TYR A 83 -8.39 17.95 -6.53
CA TYR A 83 -9.67 18.65 -6.72
C TYR A 83 -9.90 19.12 -8.15
N HIS A 84 -8.88 19.57 -8.88
CA HIS A 84 -9.06 20.13 -10.23
C HIS A 84 -9.61 19.11 -11.24
N GLY A 85 -9.16 17.86 -11.16
CA GLY A 85 -9.67 16.78 -12.01
C GLY A 85 -11.13 16.45 -11.70
N PHE A 86 -11.47 16.41 -10.42
CA PHE A 86 -12.82 16.17 -9.93
C PHE A 86 -13.78 17.31 -10.29
N GLU A 87 -13.40 18.56 -10.01
CA GLU A 87 -14.21 19.75 -10.29
C GLU A 87 -14.57 19.87 -11.77
N ARG A 88 -13.61 19.57 -12.67
CA ARG A 88 -13.87 19.54 -14.10
C ARG A 88 -14.89 18.46 -14.49
N ASN A 89 -14.82 17.28 -13.90
CA ASN A 89 -15.78 16.21 -14.19
C ASN A 89 -17.17 16.56 -13.68
N LEU A 90 -17.26 17.08 -12.45
CA LEU A 90 -18.51 17.55 -11.86
C LEU A 90 -19.14 18.66 -12.70
N ARG A 91 -18.33 19.62 -13.17
CA ARG A 91 -18.79 20.68 -14.07
C ARG A 91 -19.34 20.11 -15.38
N ASN A 92 -18.60 19.21 -16.03
CA ASN A 92 -19.05 18.54 -17.24
C ASN A 92 -20.38 17.79 -17.05
N PHE A 93 -20.59 17.16 -15.89
CA PHE A 93 -21.85 16.50 -15.57
C PHE A 93 -23.02 17.50 -15.59
N PHE A 94 -22.91 18.60 -14.86
CA PHE A 94 -23.96 19.62 -14.81
C PHE A 94 -24.15 20.34 -16.16
N ASP A 95 -23.07 20.61 -16.89
CA ASP A 95 -23.12 21.23 -18.22
C ASP A 95 -23.79 20.31 -19.26
N SER A 96 -23.58 19.00 -19.15
CA SER A 96 -24.23 18.02 -20.04
C SER A 96 -25.73 17.93 -19.85
N LYS A 97 -26.25 18.32 -18.68
CA LYS A 97 -27.65 18.13 -18.26
C LYS A 97 -28.14 16.68 -18.38
N ILE A 98 -27.22 15.71 -18.37
CA ILE A 98 -27.53 14.28 -18.50
C ILE A 98 -27.52 13.65 -17.11
N GLY A 99 -28.69 13.28 -16.62
CA GLY A 99 -28.86 12.50 -15.40
C GLY A 99 -29.32 13.29 -14.18
N ASP A 100 -29.55 12.55 -13.10
CA ASP A 100 -29.99 13.06 -11.82
C ASP A 100 -28.83 12.91 -10.82
N PHE A 101 -28.34 14.04 -10.30
CA PHE A 101 -27.25 14.04 -9.32
C PHE A 101 -27.71 13.51 -7.95
N HIS A 102 -29.01 13.43 -7.70
CA HIS A 102 -29.54 12.98 -6.43
C HIS A 102 -29.07 11.55 -6.09
N GLU A 103 -29.22 10.61 -7.02
CA GLU A 103 -28.78 9.22 -6.82
C GLU A 103 -27.27 9.11 -6.59
N ASP A 104 -26.47 9.84 -7.37
CA ASP A 104 -25.00 9.84 -7.26
C ASP A 104 -24.56 10.45 -5.91
N ASN A 105 -25.17 11.57 -5.50
CA ASN A 105 -24.96 12.17 -4.19
C ASN A 105 -25.26 11.18 -3.06
N LEU A 106 -26.42 10.53 -3.11
CA LEU A 106 -26.83 9.59 -2.07
C LEU A 106 -25.83 8.43 -1.94
N ALA A 107 -25.36 7.89 -3.07
CA ALA A 107 -24.36 6.83 -3.08
C ALA A 107 -23.04 7.27 -2.45
N ILE A 108 -22.57 8.47 -2.80
CA ILE A 108 -21.32 9.04 -2.30
C ILE A 108 -21.40 9.34 -0.81
N GLN A 109 -22.48 9.99 -0.35
CA GLN A 109 -22.67 10.26 1.07
C GLN A 109 -22.78 8.98 1.90
N SER A 110 -23.54 8.01 1.41
CA SER A 110 -23.68 6.70 2.07
C SER A 110 -22.33 6.01 2.21
N PHE A 111 -21.51 6.01 1.15
CA PHE A 111 -20.18 5.44 1.23
C PHE A 111 -19.26 6.21 2.18
N ALA A 112 -19.16 7.53 2.07
CA ALA A 112 -18.29 8.33 2.92
C ALA A 112 -18.67 8.17 4.41
N LYS A 113 -19.96 8.11 4.72
CA LYS A 113 -20.45 7.81 6.08
C LYS A 113 -20.07 6.40 6.52
N TYR A 114 -20.26 5.40 5.66
CA TYR A 114 -19.90 4.02 5.96
C TYR A 114 -18.39 3.87 6.19
N LEU A 115 -17.55 4.46 5.34
CA LEU A 115 -16.10 4.41 5.46
C LEU A 115 -15.63 5.07 6.77
N LYS A 116 -16.17 6.25 7.11
CA LYS A 116 -15.88 6.91 8.39
C LYS A 116 -16.28 6.05 9.59
N MET A 117 -17.44 5.41 9.53
CA MET A 117 -17.89 4.47 10.56
C MET A 117 -16.95 3.26 10.67
N LEU A 118 -16.58 2.67 9.53
CA LEU A 118 -15.73 1.49 9.46
C LEU A 118 -14.32 1.76 10.03
N ILE A 119 -13.71 2.88 9.66
CA ILE A 119 -12.41 3.32 10.18
C ILE A 119 -12.49 3.55 11.70
N SER A 120 -13.56 4.20 12.15
CA SER A 120 -13.74 4.49 13.59
C SER A 120 -13.99 3.22 14.41
N ARG A 121 -14.67 2.22 13.83
CA ARG A 121 -14.98 0.94 14.49
C ARG A 121 -13.78 -0.02 14.52
N ASN A 122 -12.88 0.09 13.55
CA ASN A 122 -11.73 -0.82 13.40
C ASN A 122 -10.42 -0.02 13.18
N PRO A 123 -10.02 0.87 14.10
CA PRO A 123 -8.86 1.74 13.93
C PRO A 123 -7.57 0.95 13.65
N GLU A 124 -7.42 -0.26 14.21
CA GLU A 124 -6.30 -1.19 13.97
C GLU A 124 -6.12 -1.65 12.52
N LEU A 125 -7.16 -1.56 11.68
CA LEU A 125 -7.09 -1.96 10.28
C LEU A 125 -6.76 -0.79 9.34
N PHE A 126 -6.99 0.44 9.78
CA PHE A 126 -6.96 1.63 8.92
C PHE A 126 -6.00 2.72 9.39
N LEU A 127 -5.64 2.73 10.67
CA LEU A 127 -4.76 3.72 11.27
C LEU A 127 -3.46 3.04 11.73
N PRO A 128 -2.30 3.69 11.51
CA PRO A 128 -1.03 3.22 12.03
C PRO A 128 -1.08 2.98 13.53
N TYR A 129 -0.21 2.09 14.01
CA TYR A 129 0.04 1.90 15.42
C TYR A 129 0.41 3.24 16.07
N ASP A 130 -0.32 3.59 17.12
CA ASP A 130 -0.04 4.73 17.97
C ASP A 130 -0.22 4.27 19.42
N LYS A 131 0.79 4.51 20.25
CA LYS A 131 0.78 4.03 21.64
C LYS A 131 -0.36 4.59 22.47
N GLU A 132 -0.84 5.79 22.15
CA GLU A 132 -1.88 6.50 22.90
C GLU A 132 -3.24 6.35 22.22
N LYS A 133 -3.28 6.51 20.89
CA LYS A 133 -4.52 6.55 20.11
C LYS A 133 -4.98 5.19 19.61
N ASN A 134 -4.05 4.25 19.38
CA ASN A 134 -4.35 2.92 18.84
C ASN A 134 -3.44 1.83 19.45
N PRO A 135 -3.43 1.66 20.78
CA PRO A 135 -2.48 0.78 21.47
C PRO A 135 -2.68 -0.71 21.14
N ASN A 136 -3.88 -1.06 20.67
CA ASN A 136 -4.28 -2.44 20.39
C ASN A 136 -3.92 -2.89 18.97
N CYS A 137 -3.46 -1.99 18.10
CA CYS A 137 -3.04 -2.36 16.75
C CYS A 137 -1.93 -3.44 16.82
N PRO A 138 -2.09 -4.56 16.09
CA PRO A 138 -1.09 -5.61 16.08
C PRO A 138 0.20 -5.09 15.44
N ILE A 139 1.32 -5.32 16.13
CA ILE A 139 2.64 -5.04 15.56
C ILE A 139 3.08 -6.28 14.81
N THR A 140 3.18 -6.14 13.49
CA THR A 140 3.38 -7.28 12.60
C THR A 140 4.70 -7.22 11.85
N VAL A 141 5.19 -8.38 11.43
CA VAL A 141 6.35 -8.54 10.56
C VAL A 141 6.03 -9.60 9.51
N ARG A 142 6.31 -9.31 8.24
CA ARG A 142 6.08 -10.28 7.17
C ARG A 142 7.21 -11.30 7.13
N VAL A 143 6.83 -12.57 7.02
CA VAL A 143 7.72 -13.71 6.77
C VAL A 143 7.49 -14.16 5.34
N PHE A 144 8.45 -13.84 4.49
CA PHE A 144 8.47 -14.23 3.10
C PHE A 144 8.94 -15.67 2.95
N GLU A 145 8.29 -16.39 2.06
CA GLU A 145 8.67 -17.76 1.72
C GLU A 145 8.99 -17.86 0.22
N SER A 146 10.18 -18.39 -0.09
CA SER A 146 10.65 -18.60 -1.46
C SER A 146 11.60 -19.79 -1.50
N HIS A 147 11.33 -20.77 -2.37
CA HIS A 147 12.14 -21.98 -2.53
C HIS A 147 12.43 -22.73 -1.20
N GLY A 148 11.43 -22.83 -0.32
CA GLY A 148 11.57 -23.50 0.98
C GLY A 148 12.40 -22.72 2.01
N VAL A 149 12.83 -21.50 1.69
CA VAL A 149 13.55 -20.61 2.61
C VAL A 149 12.61 -19.53 3.10
N GLN A 150 12.58 -19.35 4.42
CA GLN A 150 11.83 -18.29 5.08
C GLN A 150 12.76 -17.16 5.54
N PHE A 151 12.38 -15.93 5.22
CA PHE A 151 13.13 -14.73 5.57
C PHE A 151 12.19 -13.55 5.80
N LEU A 152 12.70 -12.50 6.42
CA LEU A 152 11.95 -11.29 6.73
C LEU A 152 12.78 -10.05 6.36
N MET A 153 12.11 -8.92 6.16
CA MET A 153 12.80 -7.64 5.99
C MET A 153 13.37 -7.19 7.33
N LYS A 154 14.66 -6.84 7.36
CA LYS A 154 15.35 -6.43 8.58
C LYS A 154 14.82 -5.13 9.15
N SER A 155 14.45 -4.19 8.29
CA SER A 155 13.81 -2.93 8.67
C SER A 155 12.49 -3.15 9.41
N GLU A 156 11.62 -4.02 8.88
CA GLU A 156 10.34 -4.39 9.52
C GLU A 156 10.56 -4.95 10.92
N LEU A 157 11.43 -5.96 11.05
CA LEU A 157 11.71 -6.57 12.35
C LEU A 157 12.25 -5.56 13.36
N PHE A 158 13.20 -4.73 12.93
CA PHE A 158 13.86 -3.78 13.84
C PHE A 158 12.89 -2.68 14.28
N ASN A 159 12.03 -2.21 13.37
CA ASN A 159 10.96 -1.29 13.72
C ASN A 159 10.02 -1.90 14.76
N ALA A 160 9.50 -3.11 14.50
CA ALA A 160 8.61 -3.83 15.40
C ALA A 160 9.23 -4.06 16.79
N ILE A 161 10.49 -4.48 16.85
CA ILE A 161 11.23 -4.66 18.10
C ILE A 161 11.39 -3.33 18.86
N ASN A 162 11.72 -2.25 18.16
CA ASN A 162 11.91 -0.93 18.77
C ASN A 162 10.61 -0.38 19.36
N ILE A 163 9.47 -0.60 18.68
CA ILE A 163 8.16 -0.19 19.19
C ILE A 163 7.79 -1.03 20.43
N ARG A 164 8.00 -2.35 20.40
CA ARG A 164 7.68 -3.24 21.53
C ARG A 164 8.61 -3.10 22.73
N ASN A 165 9.87 -2.70 22.50
CA ASN A 165 10.90 -2.63 23.53
C ASN A 165 11.51 -1.21 23.57
N PRO A 166 10.72 -0.16 23.89
CA PRO A 166 11.16 1.24 23.76
C PRO A 166 12.31 1.61 24.69
N ASN A 167 12.44 0.89 25.82
CA ASN A 167 13.50 1.10 26.82
C ASN A 167 14.78 0.33 26.51
N SER A 168 14.77 -0.54 25.48
CA SER A 168 15.96 -1.29 25.05
C SER A 168 16.80 -0.47 24.08
N LYS A 169 18.07 -0.87 23.92
CA LYS A 169 18.92 -0.32 22.85
C LYS A 169 18.21 -0.48 21.50
N ARG A 170 18.02 0.66 20.83
CA ARG A 170 17.41 0.71 19.49
C ARG A 170 18.24 -0.07 18.49
N LEU A 171 17.55 -0.85 17.67
CA LEU A 171 18.13 -1.54 16.54
C LEU A 171 17.98 -0.66 15.30
N GLU A 172 19.07 -0.44 14.58
CA GLU A 172 19.08 0.35 13.36
C GLU A 172 19.33 -0.55 12.15
N CYS A 173 18.61 -0.28 11.07
CA CYS A 173 18.82 -0.88 9.77
C CYS A 173 19.06 0.25 8.78
N LYS A 174 20.31 0.39 8.30
CA LYS A 174 20.62 1.30 7.22
C LYS A 174 20.33 0.61 5.89
N GLU A 175 19.52 1.25 5.06
CA GLU A 175 19.46 0.92 3.65
C GLU A 175 20.77 1.35 3.01
N ILE A 176 21.36 0.48 2.19
CA ILE A 176 22.65 0.74 1.55
C ILE A 176 22.42 0.68 0.05
N ASN A 177 22.53 1.83 -0.63
CA ASN A 177 22.44 1.92 -2.10
C ASN A 177 21.17 1.28 -2.68
N GLY A 178 20.01 1.58 -2.08
CA GLY A 178 18.71 1.02 -2.49
C GLY A 178 18.51 -0.47 -2.18
N LYS A 179 19.42 -1.10 -1.42
CA LYS A 179 19.33 -2.51 -1.03
C LYS A 179 18.65 -2.65 0.33
N LEU A 180 17.53 -3.35 0.35
CA LEU A 180 16.85 -3.77 1.57
C LEU A 180 17.43 -5.08 2.07
N MET A 181 17.80 -5.10 3.35
CA MET A 181 18.42 -6.28 3.97
C MET A 181 17.34 -7.25 4.44
N ALA A 182 17.54 -8.53 4.15
CA ALA A 182 16.73 -9.62 4.65
C ALA A 182 17.46 -10.42 5.74
N MET A 183 16.71 -11.07 6.63
CA MET A 183 17.25 -12.03 7.61
C MET A 183 16.48 -13.33 7.53
N ASN A 184 17.20 -14.44 7.62
CA ASN A 184 16.60 -15.77 7.72
C ASN A 184 15.75 -15.88 9.01
N TYR A 185 14.53 -16.40 8.87
CA TYR A 185 13.54 -16.41 9.94
C TYR A 185 13.98 -17.29 11.13
N GLU A 186 14.55 -18.47 10.88
CA GLU A 186 15.05 -19.36 11.93
C GLU A 186 16.17 -18.69 12.76
N LYS A 187 17.09 -17.98 12.09
CA LYS A 187 18.14 -17.22 12.78
C LYS A 187 17.56 -16.08 13.63
N VAL A 188 16.48 -15.45 13.17
CA VAL A 188 15.79 -14.40 13.93
C VAL A 188 15.16 -14.97 15.19
N GLN A 189 14.44 -16.09 15.08
CA GLN A 189 13.83 -16.77 16.23
C GLN A 189 14.87 -17.13 17.30
N LYS A 190 16.06 -17.59 16.88
CA LYS A 190 17.17 -17.90 17.80
C LYS A 190 17.76 -16.65 18.44
N LYS A 191 18.09 -15.62 17.64
CA LYS A 191 18.84 -14.44 18.08
C LYS A 191 18.00 -13.43 18.87
N TYR A 192 16.71 -13.30 18.56
CA TYR A 192 15.83 -12.27 19.10
C TYR A 192 14.68 -12.85 19.92
N LYS A 193 14.76 -14.13 20.34
CA LYS A 193 13.73 -14.87 21.06
C LYS A 193 13.02 -14.05 22.13
N ASP A 194 13.78 -13.36 22.98
CA ASP A 194 13.27 -12.62 24.12
C ASP A 194 12.66 -11.26 23.77
N ARG A 195 12.79 -10.81 22.51
CA ARG A 195 12.35 -9.48 22.04
C ARG A 195 11.18 -9.53 21.05
N ILE A 196 10.80 -10.73 20.59
CA ILE A 196 9.82 -10.93 19.51
C ILE A 196 8.50 -11.57 19.97
N GLY A 197 8.34 -11.86 21.27
CA GLY A 197 7.18 -12.61 21.79
C GLY A 197 5.81 -11.96 21.51
N ASN A 198 5.75 -10.64 21.43
CA ASN A 198 4.51 -9.86 21.18
C ASN A 198 4.48 -9.26 19.76
N ILE A 199 5.20 -9.85 18.83
CA ILE A 199 5.19 -9.49 17.41
C ILE A 199 4.47 -10.59 16.64
N GLU A 200 3.48 -10.21 15.83
CA GLU A 200 2.76 -11.15 14.98
C GLU A 200 3.52 -11.36 13.67
N PHE A 201 3.77 -12.61 13.31
CA PHE A 201 4.46 -12.96 12.07
C PHE A 201 3.44 -13.39 11.01
N ILE A 202 3.33 -12.61 9.92
CA ILE A 202 2.40 -12.87 8.82
C ILE A 202 3.15 -13.61 7.71
N LYS A 203 2.70 -14.81 7.34
CA LYS A 203 3.27 -15.54 6.20
C LYS A 203 2.85 -14.88 4.89
N CYS A 204 3.83 -14.50 4.08
CA CYS A 204 3.64 -13.85 2.79
C CYS A 204 4.36 -14.66 1.70
N PRO A 205 3.68 -15.61 1.04
CA PRO A 205 4.28 -16.34 -0.07
C PRO A 205 4.64 -15.36 -1.19
N ILE A 206 5.85 -15.44 -1.71
CA ILE A 206 6.24 -14.60 -2.84
C ILE A 206 5.69 -15.24 -4.10
N GLN A 207 4.69 -14.60 -4.67
CA GLN A 207 4.18 -14.97 -5.99
C GLN A 207 5.29 -14.75 -7.03
N LYS A 208 5.45 -15.73 -7.92
CA LYS A 208 6.37 -15.64 -9.05
C LYS A 208 5.59 -15.74 -10.34
N THR A 209 5.98 -14.95 -11.31
CA THR A 209 5.58 -15.18 -12.70
C THR A 209 6.77 -15.78 -13.45
N THR A 210 6.50 -16.51 -14.52
CA THR A 210 7.54 -17.14 -15.36
C THR A 210 8.50 -16.11 -15.97
N HIS A 211 8.03 -14.88 -16.20
CA HIS A 211 8.74 -13.91 -17.05
C HIS A 211 9.13 -12.61 -16.35
N LYS A 212 8.58 -12.31 -15.17
CA LYS A 212 8.79 -11.01 -14.52
C LYS A 212 8.76 -11.09 -13.00
N ALA A 213 9.65 -10.33 -12.38
CA ALA A 213 9.61 -10.10 -10.93
C ALA A 213 8.29 -9.40 -10.53
N LEU A 214 7.62 -9.90 -9.49
CA LEU A 214 6.49 -9.20 -8.91
C LEU A 214 6.99 -8.21 -7.84
N PRO A 215 6.57 -6.94 -7.90
CA PRO A 215 7.00 -5.95 -6.93
C PRO A 215 6.42 -6.27 -5.54
N ILE A 216 7.27 -6.17 -4.52
CA ILE A 216 6.95 -6.33 -3.12
C ILE A 216 6.90 -4.94 -2.49
N MET A 217 5.74 -4.56 -1.96
CA MET A 217 5.57 -3.28 -1.27
C MET A 217 6.44 -3.21 -0.01
N THR A 218 7.12 -2.09 0.21
CA THR A 218 7.95 -1.83 1.40
C THR A 218 7.12 -1.17 2.50
N PRO A 219 7.59 -1.17 3.77
CA PRO A 219 6.89 -0.49 4.86
C PRO A 219 6.74 1.03 4.69
N THR A 220 7.49 1.61 3.76
CA THR A 220 7.46 3.04 3.41
C THR A 220 6.56 3.33 2.19
N GLY A 221 5.78 2.35 1.73
CA GLY A 221 4.93 2.46 0.54
C GLY A 221 5.66 2.36 -0.80
N GLY A 222 6.99 2.19 -0.79
CA GLY A 222 7.79 1.93 -1.98
C GLY A 222 7.66 0.48 -2.47
N TYR A 223 8.46 0.12 -3.47
CA TYR A 223 8.49 -1.23 -4.02
C TYR A 223 9.92 -1.74 -4.13
N CYS A 224 10.08 -3.04 -3.90
CA CYS A 224 11.33 -3.77 -4.10
C CYS A 224 11.06 -5.09 -4.84
N ILE A 225 12.11 -5.74 -5.31
CA ILE A 225 12.06 -7.10 -5.85
C ILE A 225 13.14 -7.94 -5.16
N LEU A 226 13.03 -9.27 -5.23
CA LEU A 226 14.08 -10.13 -4.71
C LEU A 226 15.38 -9.90 -5.47
N ALA A 227 16.51 -9.93 -4.75
CA ALA A 227 17.83 -9.83 -5.36
C ALA A 227 18.07 -10.92 -6.41
N MET A 228 17.52 -12.12 -6.22
CA MET A 228 17.57 -13.19 -7.21
C MET A 228 16.78 -12.84 -8.47
N ASP A 229 15.58 -12.27 -8.33
CA ASP A 229 14.77 -11.90 -9.49
C ASP A 229 15.43 -10.73 -10.25
N PHE A 230 16.01 -9.76 -9.53
CA PHE A 230 16.83 -8.70 -10.12
C PHE A 230 18.01 -9.28 -10.92
N LEU A 231 18.74 -10.25 -10.36
CA LEU A 231 19.83 -10.93 -11.08
C LEU A 231 19.33 -11.58 -12.36
N PHE A 232 18.18 -12.26 -12.34
CA PHE A 232 17.61 -12.85 -13.55
C PHE A 232 17.17 -11.81 -14.58
N GLU A 233 16.64 -10.65 -14.18
CA GLU A 233 16.35 -9.54 -15.11
C GLU A 233 17.64 -9.02 -15.76
N VAL A 234 18.69 -8.81 -14.97
CA VAL A 234 20.01 -8.39 -15.46
C VAL A 234 20.55 -9.42 -16.47
N LEU A 235 20.48 -10.71 -16.16
CA LEU A 235 20.90 -11.77 -17.09
C LEU A 235 20.06 -11.82 -18.36
N ARG A 236 18.73 -11.62 -18.26
CA ARG A 236 17.84 -11.54 -19.43
C ARG A 236 18.21 -10.37 -20.34
N GLU A 237 18.44 -9.19 -19.77
CA GLU A 237 18.87 -8.01 -20.54
C GLU A 237 20.22 -8.26 -21.21
N LEU A 238 21.15 -8.92 -20.50
CA LEU A 238 22.45 -9.28 -21.05
C LEU A 238 22.34 -10.25 -22.24
N ILE A 239 21.52 -11.30 -22.11
CA ILE A 239 21.36 -12.35 -23.13
C ILE A 239 20.57 -11.84 -24.34
N PHE A 240 19.40 -11.23 -24.11
CA PHE A 240 18.44 -10.92 -25.17
C PHE A 240 18.47 -9.45 -25.59
N GLY A 241 18.80 -8.54 -24.67
CA GLY A 241 18.90 -7.11 -24.97
C GLY A 241 20.24 -6.77 -25.62
N TYR A 242 21.33 -7.30 -25.07
CA TYR A 242 22.68 -7.04 -25.57
C TYR A 242 23.22 -8.11 -26.51
N ASN A 243 22.56 -9.29 -26.60
CA ASN A 243 22.95 -10.40 -27.47
C ASN A 243 24.43 -10.78 -27.32
N ILE A 244 24.99 -10.69 -26.10
CA ILE A 244 26.44 -10.85 -25.89
C ILE A 244 26.96 -12.23 -26.30
N PHE A 245 26.10 -13.24 -26.34
CA PHE A 245 26.44 -14.61 -26.70
C PHE A 245 26.25 -14.90 -28.19
N GLN A 246 25.80 -13.93 -28.97
CA GLN A 246 25.49 -14.09 -30.40
C GLN A 246 26.52 -13.39 -31.31
N GLU A 247 27.44 -12.61 -30.75
CA GLU A 247 28.45 -11.86 -31.50
C GLU A 247 29.87 -12.33 -31.15
N ILE A 248 30.75 -12.35 -32.15
CA ILE A 248 32.15 -12.82 -32.03
C ILE A 248 33.01 -11.81 -31.24
N ASP A 249 32.65 -10.51 -31.25
CA ASP A 249 33.33 -9.45 -30.49
C ASP A 249 32.30 -8.67 -29.65
N CYS A 250 32.06 -9.14 -28.43
CA CYS A 250 31.11 -8.55 -27.50
C CYS A 250 31.77 -7.83 -26.31
N GLU A 251 33.10 -7.72 -26.28
CA GLU A 251 33.84 -7.25 -25.09
C GLU A 251 33.43 -5.83 -24.68
N HIS A 252 33.30 -4.93 -25.66
CA HIS A 252 32.87 -3.56 -25.42
C HIS A 252 31.43 -3.47 -24.88
N LYS A 253 30.52 -4.34 -25.36
CA LYS A 253 29.13 -4.40 -24.89
C LYS A 253 29.06 -4.93 -23.46
N LEU A 254 29.77 -6.02 -23.18
CA LEU A 254 29.87 -6.59 -21.84
C LEU A 254 30.48 -5.60 -20.85
N ARG A 255 31.56 -4.92 -21.22
CA ARG A 255 32.20 -3.90 -20.37
C ARG A 255 31.24 -2.75 -20.08
N ARG A 256 30.53 -2.23 -21.09
CA ARG A 256 29.53 -1.17 -20.90
C ARG A 256 28.38 -1.61 -20.01
N PHE A 257 27.94 -2.86 -20.15
CA PHE A 257 26.92 -3.47 -19.31
C PHE A 257 27.38 -3.57 -17.85
N LEU A 258 28.56 -4.14 -17.58
CA LEU A 258 29.11 -4.29 -16.23
C LEU A 258 29.31 -2.93 -15.55
N LEU A 259 29.77 -1.91 -16.29
CA LEU A 259 29.88 -0.55 -15.77
C LEU A 259 28.54 0.03 -15.32
N ARG A 260 27.44 -0.26 -16.04
CA ARG A 260 26.09 0.18 -15.65
C ARG A 260 25.64 -0.44 -14.33
N TYR A 261 25.99 -1.70 -14.06
CA TYR A 261 25.55 -2.41 -12.86
C TYR A 261 26.60 -2.47 -11.74
N ASN A 262 27.72 -1.77 -11.88
CA ASN A 262 28.84 -1.85 -10.94
C ASN A 262 28.43 -1.52 -9.50
N GLU A 263 27.52 -0.54 -9.32
CA GLU A 263 26.99 -0.15 -8.00
C GLU A 263 26.15 -1.27 -7.34
N PHE A 264 25.48 -2.11 -8.14
CA PHE A 264 24.68 -3.21 -7.63
C PHE A 264 25.53 -4.41 -7.21
N PHE A 265 26.61 -4.71 -7.95
CA PHE A 265 27.49 -5.86 -7.68
C PHE A 265 28.70 -5.53 -6.80
N SER A 266 28.92 -4.26 -6.48
CA SER A 266 29.99 -3.86 -5.56
C SER A 266 29.77 -4.49 -4.17
N PRO A 267 30.77 -5.19 -3.60
CA PRO A 267 30.68 -5.73 -2.26
C PRO A 267 30.68 -4.58 -1.25
N HIS A 268 29.51 -4.24 -0.71
CA HIS A 268 29.41 -3.28 0.40
C HIS A 268 29.52 -3.94 1.78
N HIS A 269 29.92 -5.21 1.82
CA HIS A 269 30.30 -5.87 3.06
C HIS A 269 31.80 -5.68 3.26
N VAL A 270 32.17 -4.70 4.10
CA VAL A 270 33.22 -5.00 5.08
C VAL A 270 32.72 -6.25 5.81
N ASN A 271 33.50 -7.32 5.74
CA ASN A 271 33.21 -8.58 6.42
C ASN A 271 32.69 -8.29 7.85
N LEU A 272 31.42 -8.58 8.12
CA LEU A 272 30.89 -8.64 9.49
C LEU A 272 31.23 -10.00 10.14
N PHE A 273 32.22 -10.70 9.59
CA PHE A 273 32.81 -11.95 10.08
C PHE A 273 34.34 -11.84 10.18
N SER A 274 34.80 -10.72 10.72
CA SER A 274 36.10 -10.61 11.40
C SER A 274 35.85 -10.28 12.86
#